data_AF-A0ABD3LXX8-F1
#
_entry.id   AF-A0ABD3LXX8-F1
#
_cell.length_a   1.000
_cell.length_b   1.000
_cell.length_c   1.000
_cell.angle_alpha   90.00
_cell.angle_beta   90.00
_cell.angle_gamma   90.00
#
_symmetry.space_group_name_H-M   'P 1'
#
loop_
_entity.id
_entity.type
_entity.pdbx_description
1 polymer ?
#
loop_
_entity_poly.entity_id
_entity_poly.type
_entity_poly.pdbx_seq_one_letter_code
_entity_poly.pdbx_strand_id
1 'polypeptide(L)'
;MFTMKNFIFGYGSLICPQSRAITAPSLSNSTAEPVIVNHIERTWSARINRRRRHSGLQKMAPSSVRGWTPVGVRFRRGAVCNGVLICIDEEELFRFDEREVGYNRQRIDVADIHRHVDSDILINESMSLWPTESTDQENCDDMTPSRARDNLDPGGVKCSECRLVFERASVKRRKITTVSGTIALSEECEEIAVWVYVQNENLPADRAYPISQSYVDIIMRGCLSISRDFARRFLETTHGWRHDEWLDQNDGNNTNNDGEDDESNDDRVSTLNRYIWVNDRHAPIYCRADFEYSLMNGKEIDELIQEHHPRALKLRVLAM
;
A
#
# COMPACT_ATOMS: atom_id res chain seq x y z
N MET A 1 -26.77 22.89 3.13
CA MET A 1 -26.36 21.56 3.63
C MET A 1 -24.91 21.39 3.23
N PHE A 2 -24.00 21.11 4.17
CA PHE A 2 -22.63 20.76 3.82
C PHE A 2 -22.64 19.40 3.12
N THR A 3 -22.17 19.33 1.89
CA THR A 3 -21.94 18.07 1.18
C THR A 3 -20.56 17.54 1.58
N MET A 4 -20.53 16.37 2.24
CA MET A 4 -19.28 15.69 2.56
C MET A 4 -18.80 14.93 1.33
N LYS A 5 -17.55 15.17 0.92
CA LYS A 5 -16.89 14.38 -0.13
C LYS A 5 -16.06 13.28 0.51
N ASN A 6 -16.37 12.05 0.12
CA ASN A 6 -15.72 10.87 0.65
C ASN A 6 -14.65 10.38 -0.31
N PHE A 7 -13.50 10.00 0.25
CA PHE A 7 -12.42 9.40 -0.51
C PHE A 7 -11.96 8.12 0.18
N ILE A 8 -11.56 7.12 -0.60
CA ILE A 8 -10.92 5.90 -0.10
C ILE A 8 -9.44 5.94 -0.47
N PHE A 9 -8.59 5.68 0.52
CA PHE A 9 -7.19 5.33 0.30
C PHE A 9 -7.08 3.82 0.04
N GLY A 10 -6.90 3.44 -1.22
CA GLY A 10 -6.67 2.07 -1.65
C GLY A 10 -5.18 1.71 -1.61
N TYR A 11 -4.79 0.82 -0.69
CA TYR A 11 -3.38 0.44 -0.46
C TYR A 11 -3.03 -0.99 -0.90
N GLY A 12 -4.00 -1.74 -1.44
CA GLY A 12 -3.85 -3.13 -1.90
C GLY A 12 -4.41 -3.33 -3.31
N SER A 13 -5.26 -4.34 -3.52
CA SER A 13 -5.81 -4.64 -4.86
C SER A 13 -6.59 -3.48 -5.49
N LEU A 14 -7.09 -2.55 -4.69
CA LEU A 14 -7.71 -1.31 -5.17
C LEU A 14 -6.74 -0.41 -5.96
N ILE A 15 -5.43 -0.63 -5.93
CA ILE A 15 -4.48 0.08 -6.79
C ILE A 15 -4.70 -0.31 -8.27
N CYS A 16 -5.13 -1.55 -8.53
CA CYS A 16 -5.33 -2.07 -9.87
C CYS A 16 -6.70 -1.70 -10.45
N PRO A 17 -6.78 -0.93 -11.56
CA PRO A 17 -8.05 -0.54 -12.17
C PRO A 17 -8.95 -1.73 -12.52
N GLN A 18 -8.38 -2.81 -13.06
CA GLN A 18 -9.13 -4.01 -13.42
C GLN A 18 -9.69 -4.73 -12.19
N SER A 19 -8.93 -4.77 -11.08
CA SER A 19 -9.46 -5.31 -9.82
C SER A 19 -10.56 -4.42 -9.25
N ARG A 20 -10.42 -3.08 -9.34
CA ARG A 20 -11.45 -2.13 -8.88
C ARG A 20 -12.76 -2.31 -9.64
N ALA A 21 -12.71 -2.43 -10.97
CA ALA A 21 -13.90 -2.61 -11.80
C ALA A 21 -14.73 -3.85 -11.41
N ILE A 22 -14.09 -4.89 -10.85
CA ILE A 22 -14.77 -6.08 -10.33
C ILE A 22 -15.36 -5.84 -8.93
N THR A 23 -14.64 -5.12 -8.06
CA THR A 23 -15.02 -4.94 -6.64
C THR A 23 -15.96 -3.77 -6.38
N ALA A 24 -15.93 -2.78 -7.25
CA ALA A 24 -16.67 -1.53 -7.20
C ALA A 24 -17.01 -1.08 -8.63
N PRO A 25 -18.00 -1.69 -9.30
CA PRO A 25 -18.27 -1.45 -10.73
C PRO A 25 -18.61 0.00 -11.07
N SER A 26 -19.24 0.73 -10.15
CA SER A 26 -19.48 2.19 -10.22
C SER A 26 -18.18 2.99 -10.36
N LEU A 27 -17.05 2.46 -9.89
CA LEU A 27 -15.73 3.07 -9.93
C LEU A 27 -14.87 2.62 -11.11
N SER A 28 -15.40 1.81 -12.02
CA SER A 28 -14.67 1.29 -13.19
C SER A 28 -14.03 2.40 -14.05
N ASN A 29 -14.71 3.54 -14.17
CA ASN A 29 -14.22 4.72 -14.91
C ASN A 29 -13.65 5.82 -13.99
N SER A 30 -13.60 5.57 -12.69
CA SER A 30 -13.06 6.56 -11.74
C SER A 30 -11.53 6.65 -11.90
N THR A 31 -11.05 7.89 -11.95
CA THR A 31 -9.61 8.15 -11.90
C THR A 31 -9.14 7.98 -10.47
N ALA A 32 -8.18 7.08 -10.26
CA ALA A 32 -7.55 6.86 -8.97
C ALA A 32 -6.20 7.58 -8.96
N GLU A 33 -6.01 8.54 -8.04
CA GLU A 33 -4.79 9.35 -8.00
C GLU A 33 -3.69 8.67 -7.18
N PRO A 34 -2.47 8.52 -7.70
CA PRO A 34 -1.33 8.03 -6.95
C PRO A 34 -0.97 8.95 -5.77
N VAL A 35 -0.91 8.38 -4.57
CA VAL A 35 -0.62 9.12 -3.33
C VAL A 35 0.40 8.40 -2.46
N ILE A 36 1.02 9.18 -1.58
CA ILE A 36 1.82 8.74 -0.45
C ILE A 36 1.10 9.19 0.82
N VAL A 37 0.89 8.28 1.76
CA VAL A 37 0.29 8.58 3.07
C VAL A 37 1.32 8.33 4.17
N ASN A 38 1.57 9.35 4.99
CA ASN A 38 2.43 9.23 6.16
C ASN A 38 1.70 8.54 7.31
N HIS A 39 2.49 8.02 8.24
CA HIS A 39 2.03 7.43 9.50
C HIS A 39 1.17 6.17 9.35
N ILE A 40 1.18 5.56 8.16
CA ILE A 40 0.55 4.29 7.86
C ILE A 40 1.62 3.32 7.39
N GLU A 41 1.66 2.14 8.00
CA GLU A 41 2.50 1.03 7.58
C GLU A 41 1.63 -0.05 6.94
N ARG A 42 2.06 -0.57 5.80
CA ARG A 42 1.40 -1.69 5.11
C ARG A 42 2.12 -2.99 5.41
N THR A 43 1.36 -4.01 5.76
CA THR A 43 1.90 -5.32 6.15
C THR A 43 1.07 -6.47 5.58
N TRP A 44 1.68 -7.61 5.31
CA TRP A 44 0.95 -8.85 5.02
C TRP A 44 0.32 -9.43 6.30
N SER A 45 -0.84 -8.91 6.68
CA SER A 45 -1.41 -9.22 8.00
C SER A 45 -2.94 -9.33 8.11
N ALA A 46 -3.67 -9.23 7.00
CA ALA A 46 -5.14 -9.19 7.03
C ALA A 46 -5.77 -10.55 6.67
N ARG A 47 -5.38 -11.62 7.38
CA ARG A 47 -5.79 -13.02 7.11
C ARG A 47 -7.27 -13.16 6.75
N ILE A 48 -7.55 -13.79 5.61
CA ILE A 48 -8.90 -14.08 5.12
C ILE A 48 -9.12 -15.59 5.07
N ASN A 49 -10.26 -16.04 5.61
CA ASN A 49 -10.71 -17.42 5.48
C ASN A 49 -11.20 -17.73 4.06
N ARG A 50 -10.80 -18.89 3.51
CA ARG A 50 -11.42 -19.39 2.29
C ARG A 50 -12.89 -19.70 2.58
N ARG A 51 -13.80 -19.10 1.80
CA ARG A 51 -15.20 -19.51 1.80
C ARG A 51 -15.29 -20.96 1.31
N ARG A 52 -15.80 -21.87 2.14
CA ARG A 52 -16.16 -23.23 1.69
C ARG A 52 -17.26 -23.10 0.64
N ARG A 53 -16.92 -23.15 -0.65
CA ARG A 53 -17.98 -23.29 -1.68
C ARG A 53 -18.56 -24.69 -1.57
N HIS A 54 -19.89 -24.80 -1.54
CA HIS A 54 -20.62 -26.07 -1.62
C HIS A 54 -20.56 -26.75 -3.01
N SER A 55 -19.82 -26.21 -3.96
CA SER A 55 -19.59 -26.84 -5.27
C SER A 55 -18.30 -27.66 -5.23
N GLY A 56 -18.42 -28.99 -5.35
CA GLY A 56 -17.34 -29.98 -5.25
C GLY A 56 -16.20 -29.92 -6.29
N LEU A 57 -15.86 -28.74 -6.82
CA LEU A 57 -14.80 -28.53 -7.80
C LEU A 57 -13.48 -28.00 -7.21
N GLN A 58 -13.43 -27.60 -5.94
CA GLN A 58 -12.19 -27.09 -5.34
C GLN A 58 -11.44 -28.21 -4.59
N LYS A 59 -10.93 -29.20 -5.34
CA LYS A 59 -10.14 -30.34 -4.84
C LYS A 59 -8.62 -30.14 -4.91
N MET A 60 -8.13 -28.94 -5.17
CA MET A 60 -6.71 -28.71 -5.52
C MET A 60 -5.99 -27.71 -4.63
N ALA A 61 -6.49 -27.50 -3.40
CA ALA A 61 -5.68 -26.82 -2.40
C ALA A 61 -5.27 -27.83 -1.33
N PRO A 62 -4.01 -27.84 -0.89
CA PRO A 62 -3.57 -28.72 0.18
C PRO A 62 -4.47 -28.50 1.40
N SER A 63 -4.83 -29.58 2.10
CA SER A 63 -5.65 -29.54 3.32
C SER A 63 -5.10 -28.62 4.42
N SER A 64 -3.83 -28.23 4.33
CA SER A 64 -3.18 -27.27 5.22
C SER A 64 -3.52 -25.80 4.95
N VAL A 65 -3.94 -25.40 3.74
CA VAL A 65 -4.23 -24.00 3.40
C VAL A 65 -5.70 -23.66 3.69
N ARG A 66 -5.93 -22.86 4.73
CA ARG A 66 -7.26 -22.45 5.22
C ARG A 66 -7.73 -21.13 4.63
N GLY A 67 -6.83 -20.34 4.05
CA GLY A 67 -7.10 -18.99 3.60
C GLY A 67 -5.94 -18.39 2.82
N TRP A 68 -5.86 -17.07 2.82
CA TRP A 68 -4.72 -16.30 2.33
C TRP A 68 -4.57 -15.02 3.15
N THR A 69 -3.41 -14.38 3.04
CA THR A 69 -3.10 -13.13 3.74
C THR A 69 -2.93 -12.00 2.72
N PRO A 70 -3.96 -11.17 2.49
CA PRO A 70 -3.81 -9.90 1.80
C PRO A 70 -3.06 -8.87 2.66
N VAL A 71 -2.72 -7.75 2.04
CA VAL A 71 -2.16 -6.60 2.77
C VAL A 71 -3.22 -6.01 3.69
N GLY A 72 -2.80 -5.70 4.90
CA GLY A 72 -3.47 -4.83 5.85
C GLY A 72 -2.63 -3.58 6.11
N VAL A 73 -3.12 -2.72 6.99
CA VAL A 73 -2.39 -1.53 7.46
C VAL A 73 -2.44 -1.41 8.97
N ARG A 74 -1.52 -0.64 9.54
CA ARG A 74 -1.60 -0.11 10.90
C ARG A 74 -1.07 1.31 10.94
N PHE A 75 -1.55 2.11 11.90
CA PHE A 75 -1.00 3.44 12.14
C PHE A 75 0.34 3.31 12.87
N ARG A 76 1.42 3.79 12.24
CA ARG A 76 2.78 3.77 12.79
C ARG A 76 3.47 5.08 12.43
N ARG A 77 3.79 5.90 13.43
CA ARG A 77 4.47 7.19 13.22
C ARG A 77 5.79 6.98 12.46
N GLY A 78 6.06 7.87 11.51
CA GLY A 78 7.22 7.79 10.62
C GLY A 78 7.12 6.78 9.46
N ALA A 79 6.16 5.84 9.50
CA ALA A 79 5.92 4.95 8.36
C ALA A 79 5.33 5.71 7.17
N VAL A 80 5.47 5.13 5.98
CA VAL A 80 5.00 5.69 4.72
C VAL A 80 4.35 4.57 3.92
N CYS A 81 3.20 4.83 3.31
CA CYS A 81 2.48 3.88 2.48
C CYS A 81 2.04 4.54 1.17
N ASN A 82 2.47 4.01 0.03
CA ASN A 82 1.97 4.45 -1.27
C ASN A 82 0.67 3.71 -1.62
N GLY A 83 -0.23 4.38 -2.32
CA GLY A 83 -1.50 3.80 -2.76
C GLY A 83 -2.21 4.74 -3.71
N VAL A 84 -3.53 4.58 -3.81
CA VAL A 84 -4.36 5.45 -4.65
C VAL A 84 -5.48 6.08 -3.86
N LEU A 85 -5.84 7.30 -4.22
CA LEU A 85 -6.98 8.02 -3.69
C LEU A 85 -8.13 7.96 -4.71
N ILE A 86 -9.31 7.60 -4.24
CA ILE A 86 -10.50 7.44 -5.10
C ILE A 86 -11.64 8.24 -4.47
N CYS A 87 -12.19 9.19 -5.23
CA CYS A 87 -13.40 9.90 -4.82
C CYS A 87 -14.61 8.98 -4.98
N ILE A 88 -15.46 8.93 -3.96
CA ILE A 88 -16.66 8.09 -3.92
C ILE A 88 -17.84 8.87 -3.36
N ASP A 89 -19.04 8.48 -3.79
CA ASP A 89 -20.28 8.96 -3.18
C ASP A 89 -20.62 8.17 -1.91
N GLU A 90 -21.70 8.57 -1.24
CA GLU A 90 -22.15 7.95 0.00
C GLU A 90 -22.70 6.52 -0.21
N GLU A 91 -23.30 6.24 -1.36
CA GLU A 91 -23.81 4.90 -1.69
C GLU A 91 -22.64 3.91 -1.88
N GLU A 92 -21.60 4.34 -2.58
CA GLU A 92 -20.42 3.52 -2.78
C GLU A 92 -19.63 3.35 -1.48
N LEU A 93 -19.61 4.36 -0.62
CA LEU A 93 -19.04 4.25 0.72
C LEU A 93 -19.73 3.16 1.55
N PHE A 94 -21.06 3.09 1.49
CA PHE A 94 -21.83 2.02 2.11
C PHE A 94 -21.48 0.64 1.53
N ARG A 95 -21.33 0.52 0.20
CA ARG A 95 -20.92 -0.73 -0.45
C ARG A 95 -19.50 -1.17 -0.05
N PHE A 96 -18.58 -0.23 0.17
CA PHE A 96 -17.27 -0.56 0.72
C PHE A 96 -17.37 -1.10 2.15
N ASP A 97 -18.25 -0.55 2.99
CA ASP A 97 -18.48 -1.07 4.34
C ASP A 97 -18.98 -2.51 4.31
N GLU A 98 -19.92 -2.84 3.41
CA GLU A 98 -20.40 -4.21 3.21
C GLU A 98 -19.32 -5.15 2.65
N ARG A 99 -18.44 -4.63 1.78
CA ARG A 99 -17.37 -5.40 1.16
C ARG A 99 -16.24 -5.71 2.14
N GLU A 100 -15.89 -4.77 3.02
CA GLU A 100 -14.74 -4.83 3.92
C GLU A 100 -15.12 -5.35 5.32
N VAL A 101 -16.11 -6.26 5.40
CA VAL A 101 -16.45 -6.97 6.64
C VAL A 101 -15.19 -7.62 7.23
N GLY A 102 -14.87 -7.27 8.48
CA GLY A 102 -13.62 -7.67 9.14
C GLY A 102 -12.58 -6.55 9.20
N TYR A 103 -12.89 -5.37 8.67
CA TYR A 103 -12.10 -4.15 8.79
C TYR A 103 -12.92 -3.04 9.46
N ASN A 104 -12.24 -2.12 10.12
CA ASN A 104 -12.79 -0.88 10.63
C ASN A 104 -12.36 0.29 9.73
N ARG A 105 -13.34 1.08 9.27
CA ARG A 105 -13.06 2.32 8.53
C ARG A 105 -12.56 3.40 9.49
N GLN A 106 -11.39 3.98 9.19
CA GLN A 106 -10.77 5.04 9.98
C GLN A 106 -10.44 6.24 9.10
N ARG A 107 -10.50 7.45 9.67
CA ARG A 107 -10.22 8.70 8.96
C ARG A 107 -8.71 8.96 8.95
N ILE A 108 -8.17 9.31 7.80
CA ILE A 108 -6.78 9.78 7.64
C ILE A 108 -6.78 11.30 7.78
N ASP A 109 -5.79 11.84 8.49
CA ASP A 109 -5.56 13.28 8.47
C ASP A 109 -5.10 13.71 7.07
N VAL A 110 -5.82 14.65 6.45
CA VAL A 110 -5.46 15.20 5.14
C VAL A 110 -4.03 15.77 5.12
N ALA A 111 -3.49 16.24 6.25
CA ALA A 111 -2.11 16.70 6.35
C ALA A 111 -1.07 15.59 6.12
N ASP A 112 -1.44 14.31 6.28
CA ASP A 112 -0.57 13.16 6.06
C ASP A 112 -0.60 12.66 4.60
N ILE A 113 -1.44 13.25 3.75
CA ILE A 113 -1.63 12.84 2.36
C ILE A 113 -0.78 13.73 1.45
N HIS A 114 0.04 13.09 0.63
CA HIS A 114 0.90 13.71 -0.37
C HIS A 114 0.66 13.10 -1.75
N ARG A 115 0.87 13.89 -2.79
CA ARG A 115 0.89 13.37 -4.16
C ARG A 115 2.09 12.43 -4.33
N HIS A 116 1.90 11.31 -5.02
CA HIS A 116 3.04 10.51 -5.47
C HIS A 116 3.70 11.18 -6.68
N VAL A 117 5.03 11.23 -6.65
CA VAL A 117 5.88 11.78 -7.70
C VAL A 117 7.05 10.84 -7.83
N ASP A 118 7.32 10.39 -9.06
CA ASP A 118 8.43 9.49 -9.32
C ASP A 118 9.76 10.16 -8.94
N SER A 119 10.65 9.39 -8.33
CA SER A 119 11.92 9.89 -7.80
C SER A 119 12.76 10.61 -8.85
N ASP A 120 12.74 10.14 -10.10
CA ASP A 120 13.50 10.73 -11.22
C ASP A 120 13.02 12.16 -11.55
N ILE A 121 11.73 12.43 -11.37
CA ILE A 121 11.16 13.78 -11.55
C ILE A 121 11.60 14.68 -10.39
N LEU A 122 11.57 14.18 -9.15
CA LEU A 122 12.02 14.92 -7.97
C LEU A 122 13.51 15.30 -8.04
N ILE A 123 14.35 14.40 -8.56
CA ILE A 123 15.78 14.68 -8.78
C ILE A 123 15.93 15.78 -9.85
N ASN A 124 15.24 15.66 -10.98
CA ASN A 124 15.31 16.66 -12.04
C ASN A 124 14.82 18.04 -11.58
N GLU A 125 13.74 18.11 -10.81
CA GLU A 125 13.23 19.37 -10.25
C GLU A 125 14.16 19.93 -9.17
N SER A 126 14.72 19.07 -8.31
CA SER A 126 15.74 19.47 -7.34
C SER A 126 17.00 20.02 -8.02
N MET A 127 17.44 19.40 -9.13
CA MET A 127 18.59 19.87 -9.92
C MET A 127 18.28 21.15 -10.69
N SER A 128 17.03 21.33 -11.14
CA SER A 128 16.58 22.55 -11.83
C SER A 128 16.46 23.75 -10.89
N LEU A 129 16.33 23.52 -9.58
CA LEU A 129 16.34 24.53 -8.53
C LEU A 129 17.75 24.90 -8.08
N TRP A 130 18.80 24.21 -8.53
CA TRP A 130 20.17 24.60 -8.25
C TRP A 130 20.53 25.79 -9.16
N PRO A 131 20.88 26.97 -8.61
CA PRO A 131 21.28 28.11 -9.41
C PRO A 131 22.47 27.73 -10.27
N THR A 132 22.37 27.87 -11.59
CA THR A 132 23.51 27.62 -12.48
C THR A 132 24.62 28.65 -12.35
N GLU A 133 24.42 29.75 -11.62
CA GLU A 133 25.51 30.66 -11.24
C GLU A 133 25.29 31.29 -9.87
N SER A 134 26.42 31.52 -9.20
CA SER A 134 26.67 32.33 -8.01
C SER A 134 26.74 31.63 -6.65
N THR A 135 27.95 31.77 -6.12
CA THR A 135 28.38 31.66 -4.73
C THR A 135 27.39 32.33 -3.79
N ASP A 136 26.73 31.56 -2.94
CA ASP A 136 26.61 31.85 -1.52
C ASP A 136 26.16 30.58 -0.78
N GLN A 137 26.97 30.20 0.19
CA GLN A 137 26.87 28.97 0.95
C GLN A 137 25.95 29.21 2.14
N GLU A 138 24.64 29.29 1.89
CA GLU A 138 23.65 29.32 2.97
C GLU A 138 23.04 27.92 3.19
N ASN A 139 23.32 27.37 4.37
CA ASN A 139 22.72 26.22 5.06
C ASN A 139 21.89 25.24 4.21
N CYS A 140 22.53 24.14 3.82
CA CYS A 140 21.92 22.97 3.18
C CYS A 140 21.29 21.96 4.17
N ASP A 141 20.95 22.40 5.38
CA ASP A 141 20.32 21.54 6.39
C ASP A 141 18.80 21.77 6.39
N ASP A 142 18.05 20.73 5.97
CA ASP A 142 16.57 20.59 6.06
C ASP A 142 15.72 20.72 4.75
N MET A 143 16.21 20.13 3.65
CA MET A 143 15.36 19.74 2.51
C MET A 143 14.87 18.30 2.67
N THR A 144 13.83 18.08 3.47
CA THR A 144 13.16 16.77 3.56
C THR A 144 12.34 16.49 2.29
N PRO A 145 12.26 15.25 1.78
CA PRO A 145 11.46 14.89 0.61
C PRO A 145 9.97 15.28 0.71
N SER A 146 9.45 15.47 1.93
CA SER A 146 8.10 16.00 2.18
C SER A 146 7.94 17.46 1.76
N ARG A 147 8.95 18.31 1.96
CA ARG A 147 8.92 19.73 1.55
C ARG A 147 8.98 19.91 0.04
N ALA A 148 9.81 19.12 -0.64
CA ALA A 148 9.88 19.13 -2.11
C ALA A 148 8.53 18.80 -2.75
N ARG A 149 7.78 17.83 -2.17
CA ARG A 149 6.45 17.44 -2.66
C ARG A 149 5.38 18.52 -2.45
N ASP A 150 5.50 19.33 -1.41
CA ASP A 150 4.53 20.36 -1.07
C ASP A 150 4.62 21.60 -1.98
N ASN A 151 5.77 21.78 -2.65
CA ASN A 151 6.01 22.88 -3.59
C ASN A 151 5.63 22.56 -5.04
N LEU A 152 5.12 21.36 -5.32
CA LEU A 152 4.78 20.95 -6.68
C LEU A 152 3.40 21.45 -7.11
N ASP A 153 3.34 21.99 -8.32
CA ASP A 153 2.10 22.40 -8.96
C ASP A 153 1.08 21.23 -8.99
N PRO A 154 -0.17 21.43 -8.51
CA PRO A 154 -1.25 20.46 -8.65
C PRO A 154 -1.63 20.13 -10.10
N GLY A 155 -1.08 20.83 -11.10
CA GLY A 155 -1.34 20.62 -12.53
C GLY A 155 -1.17 19.17 -13.02
N GLY A 156 -0.37 18.34 -12.33
CA GLY A 156 -0.19 16.91 -12.64
C GLY A 156 -1.30 15.97 -12.14
N VAL A 157 -2.28 16.46 -11.37
CA VAL A 157 -3.39 15.66 -10.82
C VAL A 157 -4.52 15.53 -11.85
N LYS A 158 -4.87 14.30 -12.25
CA LYS A 158 -5.85 14.03 -13.30
C LYS A 158 -7.30 14.17 -12.82
N CYS A 159 -7.57 13.82 -11.56
CA CYS A 159 -8.88 13.88 -10.92
C CYS A 159 -9.07 15.23 -10.19
N SER A 160 -10.04 16.03 -10.63
CA SER A 160 -10.39 17.30 -10.00
C SER A 160 -10.76 17.16 -8.53
N GLU A 161 -11.48 16.10 -8.17
CA GLU A 161 -11.90 15.86 -6.78
C GLU A 161 -10.70 15.56 -5.88
N CYS A 162 -9.75 14.75 -6.35
CA CYS A 162 -8.54 14.46 -5.58
C CYS A 162 -7.63 15.69 -5.46
N ARG A 163 -7.67 16.63 -6.42
CA ARG A 163 -6.94 17.90 -6.33
C ARG A 163 -7.33 18.68 -5.07
N LEU A 164 -8.61 18.69 -4.72
CA LEU A 164 -9.13 19.35 -3.51
C LEU A 164 -8.52 18.78 -2.22
N VAL A 165 -8.17 17.50 -2.21
CA VAL A 165 -7.51 16.83 -1.06
C VAL A 165 -6.11 17.37 -0.89
N PHE A 166 -5.33 17.49 -1.97
CA PHE A 166 -3.97 18.02 -1.93
C PHE A 166 -3.92 19.51 -1.56
N GLU A 167 -4.86 20.31 -2.07
CA GLU A 167 -4.98 21.72 -1.70
C GLU A 167 -5.26 21.89 -0.20
N ARG A 168 -6.23 21.13 0.34
CA ARG A 168 -6.53 21.13 1.78
C ARG A 168 -5.35 20.61 2.62
N ALA A 169 -4.66 19.59 2.14
CA ALA A 169 -3.47 19.05 2.77
C ALA A 169 -2.37 20.13 2.90
N SER A 170 -2.07 20.84 1.81
CA SER A 170 -1.11 21.96 1.78
C SER A 170 -1.50 23.09 2.74
N VAL A 171 -2.76 23.51 2.74
CA VAL A 171 -3.25 24.55 3.66
C VAL A 171 -3.11 24.10 5.12
N LYS A 172 -3.49 22.85 5.43
CA LYS A 172 -3.42 22.33 6.79
C LYS A 172 -1.97 22.22 7.28
N ARG A 173 -1.04 21.74 6.44
CA ARG A 173 0.40 21.69 6.76
C ARG A 173 1.01 23.08 7.00
N ARG A 174 0.62 24.10 6.22
CA ARG A 174 1.05 25.50 6.42
C ARG A 174 0.50 26.12 7.73
N LYS A 175 -0.73 25.79 8.11
CA LYS A 175 -1.30 26.22 9.40
C LYS A 175 -0.62 25.54 10.59
N ILE A 176 -0.22 24.28 10.48
CA ILE A 176 0.52 23.55 11.53
C ILE A 176 1.91 24.18 11.76
N THR A 177 2.54 24.69 10.71
CA THR A 177 3.89 25.28 10.78
C THR A 177 3.92 26.73 11.27
N THR A 178 2.79 27.44 11.25
CA THR A 178 2.68 28.84 11.72
C THR A 178 2.03 28.87 13.11
N VAL A 179 2.82 28.91 14.18
CA VAL A 179 2.30 29.14 15.54
C VAL A 179 1.78 30.58 15.63
N SER A 180 0.50 30.71 16.01
CA SER A 180 -0.27 31.94 16.27
C SER A 180 -0.58 32.84 15.07
N GLY A 181 -1.83 32.76 14.60
CA GLY A 181 -2.43 33.73 13.70
C GLY A 181 -3.83 33.31 13.27
N THR A 182 -4.84 33.73 14.01
CA THR A 182 -6.25 33.52 13.66
C THR A 182 -6.58 34.25 12.37
N ILE A 183 -6.70 33.51 11.27
CA ILE A 183 -7.36 34.00 10.05
C ILE A 183 -8.61 33.16 9.86
N ALA A 184 -9.75 33.77 10.22
CA ALA A 184 -11.06 33.27 9.86
C ALA A 184 -11.24 33.45 8.34
N LEU A 185 -11.36 32.33 7.62
CA LEU A 185 -11.91 32.33 6.27
C LEU A 185 -13.28 31.66 6.35
N SER A 186 -14.31 32.47 6.13
CA SER A 186 -15.66 32.02 5.82
C SER A 186 -15.73 31.71 4.33
N GLU A 187 -16.03 30.47 3.98
CA GLU A 187 -16.63 30.07 2.70
C GLU A 187 -17.19 28.66 2.91
N GLU A 188 -18.31 28.34 2.28
CA GLU A 188 -18.98 27.03 2.38
C GLU A 188 -17.99 25.91 2.02
N CYS A 189 -17.31 25.38 3.03
CA CYS A 189 -16.23 24.42 2.81
C CYS A 189 -16.85 23.03 2.74
N GLU A 190 -16.89 22.43 1.55
CA GLU A 190 -17.18 20.99 1.42
C GLU A 190 -16.26 20.23 2.40
N GLU A 191 -16.84 19.42 3.28
CA GLU A 191 -16.02 18.65 4.21
C GLU A 191 -15.39 17.47 3.46
N ILE A 192 -14.06 17.34 3.51
CA ILE A 192 -13.36 16.20 2.94
C ILE A 192 -13.11 15.16 4.03
N ALA A 193 -13.53 13.93 3.76
CA ALA A 193 -13.19 12.77 4.57
C ALA A 193 -12.41 11.78 3.71
N VAL A 194 -11.18 11.47 4.11
CA VAL A 194 -10.38 10.42 3.52
C VAL A 194 -10.36 9.22 4.46
N TRP A 195 -10.74 8.06 3.95
CA TRP A 195 -10.94 6.85 4.72
C TRP A 195 -9.93 5.77 4.34
N VAL A 196 -9.54 4.99 5.33
CA VAL A 196 -8.77 3.75 5.17
C VAL A 196 -9.47 2.63 5.92
N TYR A 197 -9.54 1.44 5.32
CA TYR A 197 -10.04 0.25 5.99
C TYR A 197 -8.88 -0.46 6.68
N VAL A 198 -8.97 -0.65 7.99
CA VAL A 198 -7.95 -1.29 8.83
C VAL A 198 -8.49 -2.61 9.33
N GLN A 199 -7.80 -3.71 9.04
CA GLN A 199 -8.21 -5.05 9.44
C GLN A 199 -8.35 -5.15 10.97
N ASN A 200 -9.36 -5.89 11.44
CA ASN A 200 -9.62 -6.06 12.87
C ASN A 200 -8.54 -6.92 13.55
N GLU A 201 -8.05 -7.95 12.83
CA GLU A 201 -7.00 -8.83 13.29
C GLU A 201 -5.71 -8.55 12.51
N ASN A 202 -4.64 -8.24 13.23
CA ASN A 202 -3.33 -7.97 12.65
C ASN A 202 -2.41 -9.19 12.86
N LEU A 203 -2.61 -10.24 12.05
CA LEU A 203 -1.91 -11.51 12.17
C LEU A 203 -1.01 -11.76 10.95
N PRO A 204 0.28 -12.04 11.11
CA PRO A 204 1.21 -12.22 9.99
C PRO A 204 0.79 -13.35 9.06
N ALA A 205 1.28 -13.41 7.83
CA ALA A 205 1.07 -14.59 7.00
C ALA A 205 1.69 -15.85 7.64
N ASP A 206 1.07 -17.02 7.39
CA ASP A 206 1.61 -18.32 7.79
C ASP A 206 1.28 -19.39 6.73
N ARG A 207 1.62 -20.66 7.00
CA ARG A 207 1.32 -21.76 6.06
C ARG A 207 -0.18 -21.98 5.82
N ALA A 208 -1.03 -21.67 6.79
CA ALA A 208 -2.47 -21.84 6.68
C ALA A 208 -3.12 -20.64 5.97
N TYR A 209 -2.52 -19.46 6.09
CA TYR A 209 -2.91 -18.20 5.46
C TYR A 209 -1.70 -17.59 4.75
N PRO A 210 -1.23 -18.18 3.64
CA PRO A 210 -0.05 -17.68 2.96
C PRO A 210 -0.35 -16.38 2.20
N ILE A 211 0.69 -15.61 1.91
CA ILE A 211 0.69 -14.62 0.84
C ILE A 211 0.51 -15.39 -0.48
N SER A 212 -0.49 -15.04 -1.27
CA SER A 212 -0.75 -15.64 -2.58
C SER A 212 -0.12 -14.79 -3.68
N GLN A 213 0.75 -15.36 -4.50
CA GLN A 213 1.40 -14.66 -5.61
C GLN A 213 0.39 -14.03 -6.58
N SER A 214 -0.73 -14.70 -6.86
CA SER A 214 -1.80 -14.19 -7.71
C SER A 214 -2.45 -12.90 -7.18
N TYR A 215 -2.39 -12.64 -5.87
CA TYR A 215 -2.81 -11.36 -5.28
C TYR A 215 -1.71 -10.31 -5.39
N VAL A 216 -0.45 -10.69 -5.15
CA VAL A 216 0.72 -9.83 -5.38
C VAL A 216 0.72 -9.34 -6.83
N ASP A 217 0.51 -10.23 -7.81
CA ASP A 217 0.51 -9.91 -9.23
C ASP A 217 -0.59 -8.90 -9.59
N ILE A 218 -1.77 -8.98 -8.95
CA ILE A 218 -2.84 -8.00 -9.14
C ILE A 218 -2.42 -6.62 -8.61
N ILE A 219 -1.75 -6.55 -7.45
CA ILE A 219 -1.27 -5.28 -6.94
C ILE A 219 -0.15 -4.72 -7.82
N MET A 220 0.79 -5.57 -8.22
CA MET A 220 1.92 -5.19 -9.08
C MET A 220 1.44 -4.72 -10.45
N ARG A 221 0.40 -5.33 -11.01
CA ARG A 221 -0.29 -4.81 -12.22
C ARG A 221 -0.71 -3.36 -12.04
N GLY A 222 -1.38 -3.05 -10.93
CA GLY A 222 -1.83 -1.70 -10.62
C GLY A 222 -0.65 -0.75 -10.45
N CYS A 223 0.36 -1.16 -9.69
CA CYS A 223 1.54 -0.34 -9.43
C CYS A 223 2.33 -0.04 -10.71
N LEU A 224 2.60 -1.05 -11.54
CA LEU A 224 3.32 -0.91 -12.81
C LEU A 224 2.53 -0.09 -13.85
N SER A 225 1.20 -0.08 -13.76
CA SER A 225 0.38 0.82 -14.59
C SER A 225 0.50 2.30 -14.21
N ILE A 226 1.00 2.60 -13.00
CA ILE A 226 1.34 3.95 -12.54
C ILE A 226 2.78 4.27 -12.93
N SER A 227 3.75 3.54 -12.38
CA SER A 227 5.17 3.64 -12.71
C SER A 227 5.99 2.52 -12.05
N ARG A 228 7.22 2.28 -12.53
CA ARG A 228 8.16 1.36 -11.87
C ARG A 228 8.59 1.88 -10.49
N ASP A 229 8.73 3.19 -10.31
CA ASP A 229 9.04 3.78 -8.98
C ASP A 229 7.91 3.53 -7.98
N PHE A 230 6.65 3.64 -8.40
CA PHE A 230 5.50 3.33 -7.55
C PHE A 230 5.48 1.85 -7.15
N ALA A 231 5.79 0.94 -8.08
CA ALA A 231 5.92 -0.48 -7.82
C ALA A 231 7.07 -0.82 -6.85
N ARG A 232 8.24 -0.20 -7.04
CA ARG A 232 9.37 -0.28 -6.13
C ARG A 232 8.99 0.18 -4.71
N ARG A 233 8.38 1.37 -4.59
CA ARG A 233 7.91 1.89 -3.28
C ARG A 233 6.91 0.95 -2.63
N PHE A 234 6.03 0.33 -3.40
CA PHE A 234 5.10 -0.67 -2.87
C PHE A 234 5.87 -1.80 -2.18
N LEU A 235 6.87 -2.37 -2.86
CA LEU A 235 7.67 -3.46 -2.32
C LEU A 235 8.47 -3.02 -1.09
N GLU A 236 9.19 -1.90 -1.15
CA GLU A 236 10.05 -1.40 -0.08
C GLU A 236 9.29 -0.99 1.19
N THR A 237 8.06 -0.51 1.06
CA THR A 237 7.25 -0.02 2.20
C THR A 237 6.25 -1.05 2.72
N THR A 238 6.17 -2.21 2.08
CA THR A 238 5.35 -3.34 2.55
C THR A 238 6.21 -4.27 3.39
N HIS A 239 5.72 -4.64 4.57
CA HIS A 239 6.44 -5.50 5.50
C HIS A 239 5.76 -6.85 5.71
N GLY A 240 6.48 -7.78 6.33
CA GLY A 240 5.98 -9.13 6.62
C GLY A 240 6.04 -10.05 5.40
N TRP A 241 7.00 -9.83 4.51
CA TRP A 241 7.27 -10.75 3.39
C TRP A 241 7.88 -12.06 3.89
N ARG A 242 8.44 -12.04 5.11
CA ARG A 242 9.03 -13.19 5.81
C ARG A 242 8.60 -13.21 7.27
N HIS A 243 8.63 -14.38 7.90
CA HIS A 243 8.20 -14.55 9.29
C HIS A 243 9.16 -13.88 10.28
N ASP A 244 10.47 -13.87 10.01
CA ASP A 244 11.48 -13.21 10.84
C ASP A 244 11.34 -11.69 10.83
N GLU A 245 11.09 -11.09 9.67
CA GLU A 245 10.81 -9.64 9.57
C GLU A 245 9.66 -9.19 10.47
N TRP A 246 8.65 -10.05 10.67
CA TRP A 246 7.50 -9.74 11.52
C TRP A 246 7.84 -9.76 13.01
N LEU A 247 8.75 -10.66 13.43
CA LEU A 247 9.19 -10.75 14.81
C LEU A 247 10.03 -9.53 15.18
N ASP A 248 11.01 -9.17 14.34
CA ASP A 248 11.89 -8.00 14.56
C ASP A 248 11.12 -6.67 14.69
N GLN A 249 9.94 -6.58 14.07
CA GLN A 249 9.11 -5.37 14.11
C GLN A 249 8.22 -5.26 15.34
N ASN A 250 7.92 -6.37 16.00
CA ASN A 250 7.00 -6.41 17.15
C ASN A 250 7.72 -6.70 18.46
N ASP A 251 8.87 -7.37 18.42
CA ASP A 251 9.79 -7.46 19.53
C ASP A 251 10.68 -6.22 19.49
N GLY A 252 10.42 -5.24 20.37
CA GLY A 252 11.14 -3.96 20.43
C GLY A 252 12.64 -4.05 20.79
N ASN A 253 13.29 -5.18 20.51
CA ASN A 253 14.69 -5.43 20.77
C ASN A 253 15.44 -5.41 19.43
N ASN A 254 16.02 -4.25 19.12
CA ASN A 254 16.90 -4.05 17.97
C ASN A 254 18.22 -4.80 18.20
N THR A 255 18.22 -6.13 18.10
CA THR A 255 19.46 -6.89 18.03
C THR A 255 19.84 -7.03 16.57
N ASN A 256 20.83 -6.22 16.15
CA ASN A 256 21.61 -6.47 14.95
C ASN A 256 22.28 -7.85 15.10
N ASN A 257 21.56 -8.91 14.74
CA ASN A 257 22.15 -10.22 14.55
C ASN A 257 22.34 -10.42 13.06
N ASP A 258 23.45 -9.87 12.56
CA ASP A 258 24.18 -10.43 11.41
C ASP A 258 24.85 -11.76 11.83
N GLY A 259 24.08 -12.63 12.49
CA GLY A 259 24.52 -13.92 12.99
C GLY A 259 24.47 -14.94 11.86
N GLU A 260 25.65 -15.39 11.46
CA GLU A 260 25.83 -16.60 10.65
C GLU A 260 24.95 -17.74 11.20
N ASP A 261 24.21 -18.40 10.31
CA ASP A 261 23.29 -19.48 10.62
C ASP A 261 24.03 -20.63 11.35
N ASP A 262 24.00 -20.66 12.68
CA ASP A 262 24.45 -21.80 13.47
C ASP A 262 23.30 -22.83 13.53
N GLU A 263 23.38 -23.84 12.65
CA GLU A 263 22.48 -24.99 12.59
C GLU A 263 22.65 -25.87 13.84
N SER A 264 22.16 -25.43 15.00
CA SER A 264 21.91 -26.36 16.09
C SER A 264 20.74 -25.97 17.01
N ASN A 265 19.65 -26.72 16.79
CA ASN A 265 18.86 -27.37 17.86
C ASN A 265 17.63 -26.62 18.44
N ASP A 266 16.58 -26.44 17.62
CA ASP A 266 15.17 -26.83 17.89
C ASP A 266 14.28 -26.51 16.67
N ASP A 267 14.57 -27.13 15.53
CA ASP A 267 14.42 -26.44 14.24
C ASP A 267 13.19 -26.84 13.41
N ARG A 268 12.36 -27.79 13.86
CA ARG A 268 11.25 -28.31 13.02
C ARG A 268 10.01 -27.44 13.00
N VAL A 269 9.71 -26.72 14.10
CA VAL A 269 8.57 -25.78 14.15
C VAL A 269 8.95 -24.42 13.56
N SER A 270 10.20 -23.99 13.80
CA SER A 270 10.86 -22.81 13.22
C SER A 270 10.93 -22.87 11.68
N THR A 271 11.46 -23.96 11.10
CA THR A 271 11.60 -24.09 9.64
C THR A 271 10.27 -24.21 8.90
N LEU A 272 9.23 -24.79 9.52
CA LEU A 272 7.92 -24.91 8.89
C LEU A 272 7.28 -23.53 8.65
N ASN A 273 7.42 -22.59 9.59
CA ASN A 273 6.87 -21.24 9.50
C ASN A 273 7.66 -20.31 8.56
N ARG A 274 8.81 -20.73 8.02
CA ARG A 274 9.54 -19.93 7.00
C ARG A 274 8.78 -19.82 5.66
N TYR A 275 7.88 -20.77 5.38
CA TYR A 275 7.16 -20.84 4.10
C TYR A 275 5.78 -20.17 4.20
N ILE A 276 5.75 -18.84 4.12
CA ILE A 276 4.52 -18.04 4.22
C ILE A 276 4.03 -17.48 2.87
N TRP A 277 4.76 -17.71 1.78
CA TRP A 277 4.44 -17.19 0.45
C TRP A 277 4.32 -18.34 -0.56
N VAL A 278 3.19 -18.39 -1.25
CA VAL A 278 2.85 -19.41 -2.24
C VAL A 278 2.74 -18.81 -3.63
N ASN A 279 3.45 -19.40 -4.60
CA ASN A 279 3.25 -19.17 -6.02
C ASN A 279 2.08 -20.02 -6.53
N ASP A 280 0.91 -19.38 -6.62
CA ASP A 280 -0.35 -19.95 -7.04
C ASP A 280 -0.80 -19.47 -8.43
N ARG A 281 0.10 -18.94 -9.26
CA ARG A 281 -0.24 -18.39 -10.60
C ARG A 281 -0.99 -19.40 -11.48
N HIS A 282 -0.65 -20.68 -11.40
CA HIS A 282 -1.29 -21.74 -12.17
C HIS A 282 -2.62 -22.24 -11.57
N ALA A 283 -2.85 -22.00 -10.27
CA ALA A 283 -4.05 -22.42 -9.56
C ALA A 283 -4.42 -21.39 -8.46
N PRO A 284 -4.95 -20.20 -8.85
CA PRO A 284 -5.07 -19.08 -7.93
C PRO A 284 -5.93 -19.35 -6.69
N ILE A 285 -5.38 -19.03 -5.53
CA ILE A 285 -6.08 -18.94 -4.25
C ILE A 285 -6.92 -17.67 -4.22
N TYR A 286 -6.39 -16.55 -4.73
CA TYR A 286 -7.10 -15.29 -4.80
C TYR A 286 -8.19 -15.34 -5.88
N CYS A 287 -9.44 -15.23 -5.46
CA CYS A 287 -10.60 -15.43 -6.33
C CYS A 287 -10.78 -14.41 -7.45
N ARG A 288 -10.04 -13.29 -7.42
CA ARG A 288 -10.08 -12.22 -8.43
C ARG A 288 -8.74 -12.10 -9.16
N ALA A 289 -7.93 -13.15 -9.13
CA ALA A 289 -6.71 -13.21 -9.91
C ALA A 289 -7.01 -13.11 -11.40
N ASP A 290 -6.14 -12.43 -12.13
CA ASP A 290 -6.09 -12.45 -13.59
C ASP A 290 -4.98 -13.43 -13.99
N PHE A 291 -5.40 -14.66 -14.28
CA PHE A 291 -4.50 -15.77 -14.59
C PHE A 291 -3.61 -15.47 -15.79
N GLU A 292 -4.19 -14.92 -16.86
CA GLU A 292 -3.46 -14.62 -18.09
C GLU A 292 -2.40 -13.55 -17.85
N TYR A 293 -2.78 -12.45 -17.19
CA TYR A 293 -1.83 -11.40 -16.82
C TYR A 293 -0.70 -11.93 -15.95
N SER A 294 -1.04 -12.73 -14.93
CA SER A 294 -0.07 -13.27 -13.96
C SER A 294 0.97 -14.16 -14.63
N LEU A 295 0.56 -14.98 -15.62
CA LEU A 295 1.48 -15.83 -16.37
C LEU A 295 2.32 -15.05 -17.37
N MET A 296 1.73 -14.08 -18.08
CA MET A 296 2.44 -13.28 -19.09
C MET A 296 3.49 -12.35 -18.47
N ASN A 297 3.19 -11.74 -17.32
CA ASN A 297 4.02 -10.70 -16.70
C ASN A 297 4.79 -11.21 -15.46
N GLY A 298 4.58 -12.47 -15.07
CA GLY A 298 5.14 -13.04 -13.85
C GLY A 298 6.66 -12.99 -13.79
N LYS A 299 7.35 -13.07 -14.94
CA LYS A 299 8.81 -12.95 -15.01
C LYS A 299 9.29 -11.55 -14.60
N GLU A 300 8.73 -10.50 -15.19
CA GLU A 300 9.08 -9.11 -14.86
C GLU A 300 8.77 -8.80 -13.39
N ILE A 301 7.62 -9.27 -12.90
CA ILE A 301 7.23 -9.11 -11.50
C ILE A 301 8.21 -9.83 -10.57
N ASP A 302 8.63 -11.05 -10.90
CA ASP A 302 9.59 -11.81 -10.11
C ASP A 302 10.99 -11.16 -10.12
N GLU A 303 11.43 -10.59 -11.24
CA GLU A 303 12.69 -9.83 -11.32
C GLU A 303 12.64 -8.59 -10.41
N LEU A 304 11.55 -7.83 -10.44
CA LEU A 304 11.37 -6.67 -9.56
C LEU A 304 11.27 -7.08 -8.08
N ILE A 305 10.60 -8.18 -7.76
CA ILE A 305 10.57 -8.72 -6.40
C ILE A 305 11.97 -9.18 -5.98
N GLN A 306 12.74 -9.82 -6.87
CA GLN A 306 14.10 -10.29 -6.60
C GLN A 306 15.04 -9.12 -6.26
N GLU A 307 14.85 -7.95 -6.87
CA GLU A 307 15.62 -6.72 -6.57
C GLU A 307 15.41 -6.23 -5.12
N HIS A 308 14.19 -6.37 -4.58
CA HIS A 308 13.82 -5.77 -3.28
C HIS A 308 13.63 -6.77 -2.13
N HIS A 309 13.22 -8.00 -2.44
CA HIS A 309 12.90 -9.06 -1.48
C HIS A 309 13.50 -10.42 -1.90
N PRO A 310 14.83 -10.50 -2.17
CA PRO A 310 15.47 -11.71 -2.69
C PRO A 310 15.32 -12.92 -1.75
N ARG A 311 15.40 -12.69 -0.43
CA ARG A 311 15.27 -13.75 0.58
C ARG A 311 13.83 -14.28 0.66
N ALA A 312 12.84 -13.39 0.58
CA ALA A 312 11.43 -13.78 0.62
C ALA A 312 11.05 -14.59 -0.63
N LEU A 313 11.50 -14.13 -1.81
CA LEU A 313 11.25 -14.80 -3.08
C LEU A 313 11.88 -16.20 -3.11
N LYS A 314 13.09 -16.38 -2.57
CA LYS A 314 13.76 -17.69 -2.46
C LYS A 314 12.99 -18.67 -1.57
N LEU A 315 12.25 -18.18 -0.57
CA LEU A 315 11.41 -18.99 0.33
C LEU A 315 10.00 -19.25 -0.23
N ARG A 316 9.63 -18.62 -1.36
CA ARG A 316 8.33 -18.83 -2.00
C ARG A 316 8.21 -20.26 -2.51
N VAL A 317 7.13 -20.94 -2.14
CA VAL A 317 6.86 -22.34 -2.55
C VAL A 317 5.82 -22.39 -3.65
N LEU A 318 5.84 -23.42 -4.49
CA LEU A 318 4.75 -23.65 -5.45
C LEU A 318 3.47 -24.05 -4.69
N ALA A 319 2.32 -23.58 -5.17
CA ALA A 319 1.03 -24.12 -4.74
C ALA A 319 0.99 -25.61 -5.15
N MET A 320 0.92 -26.50 -4.15
CA MET A 320 0.77 -27.94 -4.35
C MET A 320 -0.63 -28.32 -4.82
#